data_AF-R6C0W3-F1
#
_entry.id   AF-R6C0W3-F1
#
_cell.length_a   1.000
_cell.length_b   1.000
_cell.length_c   1.000
_cell.angle_alpha   90.00
_cell.angle_beta   90.00
_cell.angle_gamma   90.00
#
_symmetry.space_group_name_H-M   'P 1'
#
loop_
_entity.id
_entity.type
_entity.pdbx_description
1 polymer ?
#
loop_
_entity_poly.entity_id
_entity_poly.type
_entity_poly.pdbx_seq_one_letter_code
_entity_poly.pdbx_strand_id
1 'polypeptide(L)'
;MPISNFGTGLQKVLSYLPSTYGTSLLKNHMLRGIIEEMEKQNLPEEMIATVKDTLDCNPQFRRHVVSVEQMIMVMVGSIVLLGVLYL
;
A
#
# COMPACT_ATOMS: atom_id res chain seq x y z
N MET A 1 -7.53 -9.71 -3.83
CA MET A 1 -6.84 -9.78 -5.13
C MET A 1 -5.92 -8.59 -5.22
N PRO A 2 -4.66 -8.73 -5.67
CA PRO A 2 -3.73 -7.62 -5.78
C PRO A 2 -4.29 -6.47 -6.62
N ILE A 3 -4.09 -5.22 -6.20
CA ILE A 3 -4.39 -4.03 -6.99
C ILE A 3 -3.68 -4.10 -8.35
N SER A 4 -2.46 -4.62 -8.39
CA SER A 4 -1.68 -4.86 -9.61
C SER A 4 -2.37 -5.78 -10.62
N ASN A 5 -3.31 -6.64 -10.20
CA ASN A 5 -4.07 -7.52 -11.09
C ASN A 5 -5.27 -6.83 -11.79
N PHE A 6 -5.64 -5.61 -11.40
CA PHE A 6 -6.74 -4.88 -12.05
C PHE A 6 -6.26 -4.05 -13.24
N GLY A 7 -7.16 -3.71 -14.17
CA GLY A 7 -6.85 -2.79 -15.27
C GLY A 7 -6.47 -1.39 -14.77
N THR A 8 -5.68 -0.64 -15.56
CA THR A 8 -5.11 0.67 -15.19
C THR A 8 -6.15 1.71 -14.75
N GLY A 9 -7.34 1.71 -15.35
CA GLY A 9 -8.44 2.58 -14.96
C GLY A 9 -8.94 2.30 -13.54
N LEU A 10 -9.15 1.02 -13.21
CA LEU A 10 -9.63 0.61 -11.89
C LEU A 10 -8.54 0.76 -10.82
N GLN A 11 -7.27 0.44 -11.14
CA GLN A 11 -6.13 0.73 -10.27
C GLN A 11 -6.08 2.21 -9.87
N LYS A 12 -6.32 3.11 -10.84
CA LYS A 12 -6.31 4.55 -10.59
C LYS A 12 -7.43 4.93 -9.62
N VAL A 13 -8.65 4.46 -9.82
CA VAL A 13 -9.77 4.73 -8.90
C VAL A 13 -9.46 4.21 -7.49
N LEU A 14 -9.01 2.96 -7.38
CA LEU A 14 -8.66 2.35 -6.09
C LEU A 14 -7.53 3.11 -5.39
N SER A 15 -6.53 3.61 -6.13
CA SER A 15 -5.44 4.42 -5.55
C SER A 15 -5.90 5.74 -4.91
N TYR A 16 -7.10 6.25 -5.24
CA TYR A 16 -7.65 7.44 -4.57
C TYR A 16 -8.43 7.10 -3.29
N LEU A 17 -8.73 5.82 -3.03
CA LEU A 17 -9.54 5.43 -1.90
C LEU A 17 -8.67 5.29 -0.63
N PRO A 18 -9.05 5.92 0.49
CA PRO A 18 -8.33 5.76 1.75
C PRO A 18 -8.27 4.29 2.21
N SER A 19 -9.31 3.49 1.91
CA SER A 19 -9.35 2.05 2.23
C SER A 19 -8.23 1.23 1.60
N THR A 20 -7.74 1.63 0.42
CA THR A 20 -6.58 1.00 -0.24
C THR A 20 -5.30 1.19 0.57
N TYR A 21 -5.12 2.36 1.16
CA TYR A 21 -3.96 2.64 2.01
C TYR A 21 -4.07 1.92 3.37
N GLY A 22 -5.25 1.85 3.96
CA GLY A 22 -5.48 1.11 5.21
C GLY A 22 -5.18 -0.39 5.08
N THR A 23 -5.63 -1.02 4.00
CA THR A 23 -5.33 -2.43 3.74
C THR A 23 -3.86 -2.68 3.40
N SER A 24 -3.21 -1.77 2.67
CA SER A 24 -1.78 -1.83 2.39
C SER A 24 -0.92 -1.73 3.65
N LEU A 25 -1.27 -0.81 4.58
CA LEU A 25 -0.62 -0.67 5.89
C LEU A 25 -0.70 -1.97 6.72
N LEU A 26 -1.88 -2.59 6.75
CA LEU A 26 -2.09 -3.86 7.46
C LEU A 26 -1.21 -4.97 6.87
N LYS A 27 -1.21 -5.11 5.54
CA LYS A 27 -0.38 -6.12 4.87
C LYS A 27 1.11 -5.86 5.07
N ASN A 28 1.55 -4.61 5.00
CA ASN A 28 2.94 -4.24 5.26
C ASN A 28 3.37 -4.64 6.69
N HIS A 29 2.48 -4.48 7.68
CA HIS A 29 2.73 -4.92 9.04
C HIS A 29 2.78 -6.45 9.16
N MET A 30 1.81 -7.17 8.56
CA MET A 30 1.75 -8.64 8.61
C MET A 30 2.92 -9.31 7.89
N LEU A 31 3.36 -8.74 6.78
CA LEU A 31 4.41 -9.32 5.92
C LEU A 31 5.82 -8.90 6.34
N ARG A 32 5.95 -7.97 7.29
CA ARG A 32 7.25 -7.49 7.78
C ARG A 32 8.18 -8.63 8.21
N GLY A 33 7.66 -9.59 8.98
CA GLY A 33 8.46 -10.73 9.44
C GLY A 33 8.91 -11.66 8.31
N ILE A 34 8.07 -11.84 7.28
CA ILE A 34 8.42 -12.65 6.10
C ILE A 34 9.50 -11.94 5.27
N ILE A 35 9.40 -10.62 5.14
CA ILE A 35 10.38 -9.81 4.40
C ILE A 35 11.72 -9.78 5.12
N GLU A 36 11.73 -9.60 6.44
CA GLU A 36 12.96 -9.67 7.25
C GLU A 36 13.62 -11.06 7.16
N GLU A 37 12.84 -12.13 7.06
CA GLU A 37 13.38 -13.48 6.87
C GLU A 37 13.91 -13.71 5.46
N MET A 38 13.27 -13.11 4.45
CA MET A 38 13.75 -13.14 3.07
C MET A 38 15.09 -12.39 2.90
N GLU A 39 15.24 -11.25 3.56
CA GLU A 39 16.49 -10.47 3.59
C GLU A 39 17.64 -11.27 4.24
N LYS A 40 17.36 -12.00 5.33
CA LYS A 40 18.35 -12.89 5.98
C LYS A 40 18.80 -14.04 5.09
N GLN A 41 17.93 -14.52 4.21
CA GLN A 41 18.25 -15.60 3.25
C GLN A 41 19.06 -15.11 2.03
N ASN A 42 19.49 -13.83 2.01
CA ASN A 42 20.18 -13.20 0.87
C ASN A 42 19.40 -13.34 -0.46
N LEU A 43 18.07 -13.28 -0.38
CA LEU A 43 17.25 -13.21 -1.59
C LEU A 43 17.53 -11.90 -2.34
N PRO A 44 17.52 -11.90 -3.68
CA PRO A 44 17.76 -10.69 -4.45
C PRO A 44 16.75 -9.60 -4.09
N GLU A 45 17.20 -8.37 -3.88
CA GLU A 45 16.33 -7.24 -3.54
C GLU A 45 15.20 -7.03 -4.56
N GLU A 46 15.46 -7.33 -5.83
CA GLU A 46 14.49 -7.28 -6.92
C GLU A 46 13.32 -8.26 -6.73
N MET A 47 13.61 -9.45 -6.18
CA MET A 47 12.59 -10.45 -5.86
C MET A 47 11.74 -9.99 -4.67
N ILE A 48 12.35 -9.40 -3.65
CA ILE A 48 11.66 -8.86 -2.48
C ILE A 48 10.75 -7.68 -2.88
N ALA A 49 11.23 -6.80 -3.78
CA ALA A 49 10.43 -5.71 -4.33
C ALA A 49 9.22 -6.22 -5.12
N THR A 50 9.40 -7.26 -5.94
CA THR A 50 8.31 -7.89 -6.69
C THR A 50 7.27 -8.52 -5.76
N VAL A 51 7.70 -9.14 -4.65
CA VAL A 51 6.79 -9.68 -3.63
C VAL A 51 5.99 -8.57 -2.95
N LYS A 52 6.65 -7.45 -2.59
CA LYS A 52 5.97 -6.28 -2.01
C LYS A 52 4.93 -5.69 -2.97
N ASP A 53 5.26 -5.58 -4.26
CA ASP A 53 4.37 -5.04 -5.29
C ASP A 53 3.21 -5.99 -5.64
N THR A 54 3.46 -7.29 -5.69
CA THR A 54 2.41 -8.30 -5.92
C THR A 54 1.47 -8.47 -4.73
N LEU A 55 1.92 -8.17 -3.51
CA LEU A 55 1.09 -8.26 -2.30
C LEU A 55 0.41 -6.94 -1.91
N ASP A 56 0.53 -5.87 -2.71
CA ASP A 56 0.02 -4.52 -2.42
C ASP A 56 0.65 -3.84 -1.20
N CYS A 57 1.92 -4.14 -0.87
CA CYS A 57 2.63 -3.42 0.21
C CYS A 57 3.15 -2.05 -0.21
N ASN A 58 3.16 -1.77 -1.52
CA ASN A 58 3.60 -0.51 -2.13
C ASN A 58 2.47 0.06 -3.01
N PRO A 59 1.48 0.75 -2.44
CA PRO A 59 0.44 1.37 -3.24
C PRO A 59 1.05 2.48 -4.09
N GLN A 60 0.85 2.40 -5.41
CA GLN A 60 1.34 3.42 -6.33
C GLN A 60 0.28 4.48 -6.60
N PHE A 61 0.65 5.75 -6.42
CA PHE A 61 -0.16 6.89 -6.81
C PHE A 61 0.53 7.62 -7.95
N ARG A 62 -0.10 7.66 -9.13
CA ARG A 62 0.46 8.32 -10.34
C ARG A 62 1.89 7.88 -10.68
N ARG A 63 2.22 6.58 -10.52
CA ARG A 63 3.56 5.97 -10.69
C ARG A 63 4.59 6.31 -9.61
N HIS A 64 4.19 6.96 -8.53
CA HIS A 64 5.04 7.12 -7.33
C HIS A 64 4.60 6.13 -6.26
N VAL A 65 5.56 5.39 -5.70
CA VAL A 65 5.33 4.54 -4.53
C VAL A 65 5.01 5.44 -3.35
N VAL A 66 3.86 5.22 -2.73
CA VAL A 66 3.43 5.98 -1.56
C VAL A 66 4.11 5.39 -0.33
N SER A 67 4.83 6.22 0.44
CA SER A 67 5.50 5.78 1.66
C SER A 67 4.49 5.51 2.79
N VAL A 68 4.86 4.69 3.77
CA VAL A 68 4.02 4.38 4.95
C VAL A 68 3.52 5.65 5.64
N GLU A 69 4.38 6.66 5.78
CA GLU A 69 4.01 7.96 6.36
C GLU A 69 2.92 8.68 5.54
N GLN A 70 3.05 8.66 4.21
CA GLN A 70 2.05 9.22 3.31
C GLN A 70 0.73 8.45 3.37
N MET A 71 0.77 7.12 3.49
CA MET A 71 -0.44 6.31 3.68
C MET A 71 -1.17 6.70 4.96
N ILE A 72 -0.44 6.92 6.06
CA ILE A 72 -1.01 7.36 7.35
C ILE A 72 -1.60 8.76 7.22
N MET A 73 -0.92 9.70 6.55
CA MET A 73 -1.44 11.04 6.32
C MET A 73 -2.76 11.03 5.52
N VAL A 74 -2.85 10.19 4.48
CA VAL A 74 -4.09 10.04 3.70
C VAL A 74 -5.21 9.47 4.56
N MET A 75 -4.92 8.48 5.41
CA MET A 75 -5.89 7.91 6.34
C MET A 75 -6.41 8.93 7.34
N VAL A 76 -5.51 9.61 8.06
CA VAL A 76 -5.89 10.62 9.06
C VAL A 76 -6.62 11.78 8.39
N GLY A 77 -6.11 12.27 7.25
CA GLY A 77 -6.74 13.33 6.46
C GLY A 77 -8.16 12.97 6.03
N SER A 78 -8.39 11.72 5.60
CA SER A 78 -9.73 11.26 5.22
C SER A 78 -10.69 11.20 6.41
N ILE A 79 -10.23 10.77 7.59
CA ILE A 79 -11.04 10.71 8.81
C ILE A 79 -11.43 12.13 9.25
N VAL A 80 -10.47 13.06 9.28
CA VAL A 80 -10.72 14.46 9.63
C VAL A 80 -11.69 15.10 8.64
N LEU A 81 -11.46 14.94 7.33
CA LEU A 81 -12.33 15.48 6.29
C LEU A 81 -13.77 14.97 6.43
N LEU A 82 -13.95 13.65 6.53
CA LEU A 82 -15.27 13.04 6.65
C LEU A 82 -15.94 13.41 7.99
N GLY A 83 -15.17 13.51 9.08
CA GLY A 83 -15.65 13.94 10.38
C GLY A 83 -16.14 15.39 10.39
N VAL A 84 -15.40 16.30 9.74
CA VAL A 84 -15.81 17.70 9.57
C VAL A 84 -17.01 17.84 8.65
N LEU A 85 -17.10 17.04 7.58
CA LEU A 85 -18.27 17.06 6.68
C LEU A 85 -19.54 16.49 7.32
N TYR A 86 -19.39 15.63 8.32
CA TYR A 86 -20.51 15.01 9.03
C TYR A 86 -21.12 15.92 10.11
N LEU A 87 -20.28 16.73 10.78
CA LEU A 87 -20.67 17.69 11.82
C LEU A 87 -21.37 18.93 11.24
#